data_AF-A0A9D6D4Q6-F1
#
_entry.id   AF-A0A9D6D4Q6-F1
#
_cell.length_a   1.000
_cell.length_b   1.000
_cell.length_c   1.000
_cell.angle_alpha   90.00
_cell.angle_beta   90.00
_cell.angle_gamma   90.00
#
_symmetry.space_group_name_H-M   'P 1'
#
loop_
_entity.id
_entity.type
_entity.pdbx_description
1 polymer ?
#
loop_
_entity_poly.entity_id
_entity_poly.type
_entity_poly.pdbx_seq_one_letter_code
_entity_poly.pdbx_strand_id
1 'polypeptide(L)'
;MAWCVAARHPERVASLTVLAPPHPAAFRRAFREDVDDQRHRSRDHTSFHDPMTATLLLEDGARRLRQRLGDRRVPTSSIEEYVSVLGESAALEAALAWYRAAGALTNAEVGPVAAPTLYLRGDADATVGRAAAEWTVTKLLLEHLARAR
;
A
#
# COMPACT_ATOMS: atom_id res chain seq x y z
N MET A 1 -3.91 2.78 7.18
CA MET A 1 -4.68 3.70 8.04
C MET A 1 -6.17 3.33 8.09
N ALA A 2 -6.88 3.26 6.97
CA ALA A 2 -8.33 3.01 6.93
C ALA A 2 -8.78 1.78 7.74
N TRP A 3 -8.06 0.66 7.60
CA TRP A 3 -8.26 -0.55 8.41
C TRP A 3 -8.24 -0.28 9.93
N CYS A 4 -7.28 0.52 10.41
CA CYS A 4 -7.18 0.87 11.83
C CYS A 4 -8.37 1.70 12.30
N VAL A 5 -8.84 2.64 11.48
CA VAL A 5 -9.97 3.51 11.82
C VAL A 5 -11.26 2.69 11.92
N ALA A 6 -11.52 1.84 10.91
CA ALA A 6 -12.71 0.99 10.89
C ALA A 6 -12.73 -0.06 12.01
N ALA A 7 -11.56 -0.58 12.41
CA ALA A 7 -11.47 -1.53 13.52
C ALA A 7 -11.63 -0.84 14.90
N ARG A 8 -11.10 0.38 15.08
CA ARG A 8 -11.09 1.07 16.39
C ARG A 8 -12.33 1.92 16.66
N HIS A 9 -12.99 2.38 15.62
CA HIS A 9 -14.17 3.24 15.70
C HIS A 9 -15.31 2.71 14.81
N PRO A 10 -15.76 1.45 15.00
CA PRO A 10 -16.76 0.83 14.15
C PRO A 10 -18.08 1.60 14.11
N GLU A 11 -18.43 2.31 15.18
CA GLU A 11 -19.63 3.14 15.28
C GLU A 11 -19.56 4.42 14.43
N ARG A 12 -18.38 4.80 13.95
CA ARG A 12 -18.15 6.00 13.13
C ARG A 12 -17.93 5.71 11.65
N VAL A 13 -17.90 4.43 11.26
CA VAL A 13 -17.63 4.01 9.89
C VAL A 13 -18.82 3.26 9.34
N ALA A 14 -19.64 3.94 8.53
CA ALA A 14 -20.81 3.36 7.90
C ALA A 14 -20.45 2.24 6.91
N SER A 15 -19.34 2.41 6.17
CA SER A 15 -18.77 1.41 5.28
C SER A 15 -17.29 1.70 5.00
N LEU A 16 -16.56 0.68 4.53
CA LEU A 16 -15.16 0.77 4.17
C LEU A 16 -14.95 0.27 2.75
N THR A 17 -14.41 1.11 1.86
CA THR A 17 -13.93 0.68 0.53
C THR A 17 -12.42 0.77 0.51
N VAL A 18 -11.74 -0.33 0.19
CA VAL A 18 -10.27 -0.39 0.07
C VAL A 18 -9.90 -0.92 -1.30
N LEU A 19 -9.03 -0.18 -1.99
CA LEU A 19 -8.47 -0.56 -3.28
C LEU A 19 -6.98 -0.88 -3.11
N ALA A 20 -6.62 -2.15 -3.28
CA ALA A 20 -5.28 -2.77 -3.26
C ALA A 20 -4.69 -3.16 -1.88
N PRO A 21 -4.46 -2.26 -0.88
CA PRO A 21 -3.82 -2.67 0.37
C PRO A 21 -4.65 -3.69 1.17
N PRO A 22 -4.12 -4.89 1.42
CA PRO A 22 -4.81 -5.90 2.22
C PRO A 22 -4.89 -5.48 3.69
N HIS A 23 -5.70 -6.20 4.46
CA HIS A 23 -5.73 -6.03 5.91
C HIS A 23 -4.33 -6.27 6.51
N PRO A 24 -3.83 -5.43 7.45
CA PRO A 24 -2.45 -5.52 7.93
C PRO A 24 -2.05 -6.89 8.51
N ALA A 25 -2.97 -7.55 9.22
CA ALA A 25 -2.73 -8.90 9.74
C ALA A 25 -2.57 -9.96 8.61
N ALA A 26 -3.32 -9.83 7.51
CA ALA A 26 -3.20 -10.71 6.36
C ALA A 26 -1.89 -10.48 5.60
N PHE A 27 -1.53 -9.21 5.39
CA PHE A 27 -0.23 -8.83 4.82
C PHE A 27 0.94 -9.38 5.63
N ARG A 28 0.93 -9.16 6.96
CA ARG A 28 2.01 -9.61 7.85
C ARG A 28 2.17 -11.12 7.82
N ARG A 29 1.07 -11.86 7.72
CA ARG A 29 1.10 -13.31 7.56
C ARG A 29 1.78 -13.69 6.24
N ALA A 30 1.32 -13.16 5.11
CA ALA A 30 1.89 -13.45 3.79
C ALA A 30 3.38 -13.07 3.69
N PHE A 31 3.78 -11.94 4.28
CA PHE A 31 5.17 -11.50 4.33
C PHE A 31 6.05 -12.41 5.19
N ARG A 32 5.58 -12.84 6.37
CA ARG A 32 6.33 -13.76 7.25
C ARG A 32 6.48 -15.14 6.63
N GLU A 33 5.40 -15.68 6.07
CA GLU A 33 5.37 -16.99 5.41
C GLU A 33 5.96 -16.95 3.99
N ASP A 34 6.27 -15.74 3.47
CA ASP A 34 6.78 -15.47 2.13
C ASP A 34 5.93 -16.06 0.98
N VAL A 35 4.62 -16.13 1.19
CA VAL A 35 3.68 -16.65 0.20
C VAL A 35 3.59 -15.69 -0.98
N ASP A 36 3.51 -16.21 -2.19
CA ASP A 36 3.51 -15.46 -3.46
C ASP A 36 4.72 -14.53 -3.64
N ASP A 37 5.86 -14.85 -3.02
CA ASP A 37 7.08 -14.03 -3.05
C ASP A 37 6.83 -12.62 -2.48
N GLN A 38 6.01 -12.54 -1.41
CA GLN A 38 5.58 -11.28 -0.83
C GLN A 38 6.77 -10.45 -0.32
N ARG A 39 7.88 -11.07 0.15
CA ARG A 39 9.07 -10.31 0.57
C ARG A 39 9.70 -9.56 -0.60
N HIS A 40 9.86 -10.21 -1.75
CA HIS A 40 10.39 -9.56 -2.96
C HIS A 40 9.46 -8.45 -3.46
N ARG A 41 8.14 -8.72 -3.50
CA ARG A 41 7.13 -7.72 -3.89
C ARG A 41 7.12 -6.48 -2.98
N SER A 42 7.63 -6.63 -1.76
CA SER A 42 7.72 -5.55 -0.77
C SER A 42 9.07 -4.81 -0.79
N ARG A 43 9.99 -5.12 -1.72
CA ARG A 43 11.33 -4.49 -1.77
C ARG A 43 11.32 -2.96 -1.80
N ASP A 44 10.31 -2.37 -2.43
CA ASP A 44 10.15 -0.92 -2.49
C ASP A 44 9.89 -0.34 -1.09
N HIS A 45 9.05 -1.00 -0.27
CA HIS A 45 8.80 -0.60 1.12
C HIS A 45 10.11 -0.60 1.91
N THR A 46 10.92 -1.65 1.78
CA THR A 46 12.22 -1.74 2.44
C THR A 46 13.17 -0.63 1.97
N SER A 47 13.21 -0.36 0.67
CA SER A 47 14.09 0.68 0.12
C SER A 47 13.76 2.06 0.67
N PHE A 48 12.48 2.37 0.91
CA PHE A 48 12.03 3.67 1.40
C PHE A 48 12.46 4.02 2.83
N HIS A 49 12.99 3.04 3.58
CA HIS A 49 13.62 3.29 4.87
C HIS A 49 15.02 3.91 4.76
N ASP A 50 15.67 3.80 3.61
CA ASP A 50 16.98 4.43 3.38
C ASP A 50 16.81 5.97 3.31
N PRO A 51 17.52 6.74 4.16
CA PRO A 51 17.54 8.20 4.12
C PRO A 51 17.92 8.79 2.75
N MET A 52 18.72 8.06 1.95
CA MET A 52 19.15 8.51 0.62
C MET A 52 18.09 8.35 -0.46
N THR A 53 16.99 7.64 -0.19
CA THR A 53 15.95 7.33 -1.17
C THR A 53 15.42 8.57 -1.87
N ALA A 54 15.09 9.64 -1.14
CA ALA A 54 14.53 10.85 -1.74
C ALA A 54 15.51 11.48 -2.72
N THR A 55 16.76 11.65 -2.30
CA THR A 55 17.85 12.17 -3.13
C THR A 55 17.98 11.36 -4.42
N LEU A 56 18.12 10.02 -4.31
CA LEU A 56 18.27 9.13 -5.46
C LEU A 56 17.06 9.20 -6.41
N LEU A 57 15.84 9.30 -5.88
CA LEU A 57 14.63 9.40 -6.70
C LEU A 57 14.52 10.73 -7.45
N LEU A 58 15.11 11.81 -6.91
CA LEU A 58 15.07 13.17 -7.46
C LEU A 58 16.27 13.54 -8.34
N GLU A 59 17.34 12.75 -8.31
CA GLU A 59 18.50 12.92 -9.19
C GLU A 59 18.13 12.99 -10.68
N ASP A 60 18.93 13.76 -11.43
CA ASP A 60 18.80 13.97 -12.87
C ASP A 60 17.40 14.40 -13.32
N GLY A 61 16.79 15.31 -12.55
CA GLY A 61 15.41 15.72 -12.77
C GLY A 61 14.45 14.54 -12.56
N ALA A 62 14.49 13.94 -11.38
CA ALA A 62 13.65 12.82 -10.96
C ALA A 62 13.60 11.63 -11.94
N ARG A 63 14.71 11.37 -12.65
CA ARG A 63 14.78 10.34 -13.71
C ARG A 63 14.34 8.97 -13.21
N ARG A 64 14.80 8.57 -12.02
CA ARG A 64 14.45 7.28 -11.41
C ARG A 64 12.98 7.19 -11.03
N LEU A 65 12.41 8.26 -10.47
CA LEU A 65 10.99 8.31 -10.14
C LEU A 65 10.13 8.19 -11.40
N ARG A 66 10.45 8.96 -12.44
CA ARG A 66 9.77 8.91 -13.74
C ARG A 66 9.84 7.50 -14.35
N GLN A 67 11.03 6.89 -14.37
CA GLN A 67 11.22 5.53 -14.88
C GLN A 67 10.35 4.52 -14.12
N ARG A 68 10.37 4.54 -12.78
CA ARG A 68 9.58 3.61 -11.95
C ARG A 68 8.07 3.73 -12.18
N LEU A 69 7.56 4.94 -12.43
CA LEU A 69 6.15 5.15 -12.76
C LEU A 69 5.84 4.66 -14.19
N GLY A 70 6.75 4.92 -15.15
CA GLY A 70 6.64 4.45 -16.52
C GLY A 70 6.64 2.92 -16.65
N ASP A 71 7.51 2.23 -15.91
CA ASP A 71 7.56 0.76 -15.85
C ASP A 71 6.24 0.16 -15.33
N ARG A 72 5.48 0.94 -14.55
CA ARG A 72 4.13 0.62 -14.05
C ARG A 72 3.01 1.09 -14.97
N ARG A 73 3.34 1.52 -16.19
CA ARG A 73 2.40 1.98 -17.22
C ARG A 73 1.58 3.21 -16.81
N VAL A 74 2.13 4.04 -15.92
CA VAL A 74 1.51 5.34 -15.62
C VAL A 74 1.66 6.24 -16.87
N PRO A 75 0.58 6.86 -17.36
CA PRO A 75 0.65 7.75 -18.52
C PRO A 75 1.60 8.92 -18.27
N THR A 76 2.33 9.36 -19.31
CA THR A 76 3.32 10.45 -19.20
C THR A 76 2.73 11.72 -18.58
N SER A 77 1.49 12.10 -18.94
CA SER A 77 0.82 13.26 -18.35
C SER A 77 0.64 13.13 -16.82
N SER A 78 0.25 11.95 -16.34
CA SER A 78 0.13 11.67 -14.91
C SER A 78 1.49 11.60 -14.21
N ILE A 79 2.54 11.11 -14.89
CA ILE A 79 3.90 11.15 -14.35
C ILE A 79 4.32 12.60 -14.10
N GLU A 80 4.10 13.50 -15.05
CA GLU A 80 4.46 14.91 -14.88
C GLU A 80 3.63 15.58 -13.78
N GLU A 81 2.35 15.22 -13.63
CA GLU A 81 1.53 15.66 -12.49
C GLU A 81 2.11 15.17 -11.16
N TYR A 82 2.46 13.88 -11.03
CA TYR A 82 3.10 13.35 -9.83
C TYR A 82 4.43 14.06 -9.54
N VAL A 83 5.27 14.29 -10.55
CA VAL A 83 6.56 14.96 -10.35
C VAL A 83 6.38 16.45 -10.04
N SER A 84 5.33 17.12 -10.52
CA SER A 84 5.05 18.51 -10.16
C SER A 84 4.83 18.71 -8.65
N VAL A 85 4.43 17.65 -7.94
CA VAL A 85 4.22 17.65 -6.49
C VAL A 85 5.38 16.96 -5.76
N LEU A 86 5.72 15.74 -6.17
CA LEU A 86 6.72 14.89 -5.52
C LEU A 86 8.15 15.16 -6.00
N GLY A 87 8.36 16.07 -6.95
CA GLY A 87 9.67 16.51 -7.41
C GLY A 87 10.41 17.39 -6.41
N GLU A 88 9.69 17.95 -5.44
CA GLU A 88 10.27 18.72 -4.34
C GLU A 88 10.76 17.79 -3.22
N SER A 89 11.98 18.01 -2.75
CA SER A 89 12.62 17.15 -1.74
C SER A 89 11.77 17.00 -0.48
N ALA A 90 11.23 18.10 0.05
CA ALA A 90 10.37 18.08 1.23
C ALA A 90 9.06 17.30 1.00
N ALA A 91 8.47 17.39 -0.20
CA ALA A 91 7.23 16.69 -0.53
C ALA A 91 7.46 15.18 -0.68
N LEU A 92 8.53 14.79 -1.37
CA LEU A 92 8.90 13.37 -1.47
C LEU A 92 9.27 12.79 -0.12
N GLU A 93 10.00 13.54 0.71
CA GLU A 93 10.32 13.13 2.08
C GLU A 93 9.07 12.94 2.94
N ALA A 94 8.09 13.84 2.84
CA ALA A 94 6.81 13.68 3.52
C ALA A 94 6.05 12.41 3.05
N ALA A 95 6.11 12.07 1.76
CA ALA A 95 5.54 10.84 1.24
C ALA A 95 6.27 9.59 1.77
N LEU A 96 7.60 9.59 1.77
CA LEU A 96 8.43 8.50 2.29
C LEU A 96 8.30 8.34 3.81
N ALA A 97 8.03 9.43 4.54
CA ALA A 97 7.81 9.41 5.98
C ALA A 97 6.66 8.49 6.39
N TRP A 98 5.64 8.30 5.53
CA TRP A 98 4.60 7.30 5.79
C TRP A 98 5.16 5.88 5.87
N TYR A 99 6.10 5.51 5.01
CA TYR A 99 6.75 4.19 5.03
C TYR A 99 7.67 4.05 6.23
N ARG A 100 8.46 5.08 6.52
CA ARG A 100 9.39 5.10 7.66
C ARG A 100 8.65 5.00 8.99
N ALA A 101 7.53 5.71 9.13
CA ALA A 101 6.61 5.58 10.26
C ALA A 101 5.86 4.23 10.23
N ALA A 102 5.55 3.70 9.04
CA ALA A 102 4.86 2.42 8.84
C ALA A 102 5.68 1.18 9.21
N GLY A 103 6.95 1.32 9.62
CA GLY A 103 7.58 0.30 10.49
C GLY A 103 6.66 -0.06 11.68
N ALA A 104 5.76 0.84 12.05
CA ALA A 104 4.66 0.65 13.01
C ALA A 104 3.30 0.21 12.40
N LEU A 105 3.00 0.36 11.10
CA LEU A 105 1.73 -0.07 10.49
C LEU A 105 1.72 -1.54 10.09
N THR A 106 2.85 -2.09 9.66
CA THR A 106 3.00 -3.56 9.55
C THR A 106 2.98 -4.21 10.91
N ASN A 107 3.39 -3.50 11.98
CA ASN A 107 3.30 -3.95 13.37
C ASN A 107 1.97 -3.63 14.07
N ALA A 108 1.19 -2.68 13.56
CA ALA A 108 -0.09 -2.28 14.15
C ALA A 108 -1.03 -3.48 14.20
N GLU A 109 -1.42 -3.86 15.41
CA GLU A 109 -2.48 -4.82 15.61
C GLU A 109 -3.80 -4.16 15.22
N VAL A 110 -4.36 -4.64 14.12
CA VAL A 110 -5.68 -4.26 13.64
C VAL A 110 -6.58 -5.45 13.90
N GLY A 111 -7.60 -5.24 14.73
CA GLY A 111 -8.63 -6.23 15.01
C GLY A 111 -9.58 -6.43 13.83
N PRO A 112 -10.56 -7.34 13.96
CA PRO A 112 -11.58 -7.55 12.94
C PRO A 112 -12.34 -6.26 12.61
N VAL A 113 -12.74 -6.10 11.35
CA VAL A 113 -13.54 -4.96 10.90
C VAL A 113 -15.01 -5.32 10.85
N ALA A 114 -15.83 -4.58 11.60
CA ALA A 114 -17.29 -4.74 11.66
C ALA A 114 -18.03 -4.00 10.53
N ALA A 115 -17.45 -2.91 10.01
CA ALA A 115 -18.07 -2.12 8.97
C ALA A 115 -18.24 -2.95 7.67
N PRO A 116 -19.39 -2.84 6.98
CA PRO A 116 -19.55 -3.38 5.63
C PRO A 116 -18.37 -2.95 4.75
N THR A 117 -17.64 -3.92 4.20
CA THR A 117 -16.37 -3.67 3.53
C THR A 117 -16.40 -4.15 2.08
N LEU A 118 -16.11 -3.24 1.15
CA LEU A 118 -15.78 -3.55 -0.23
C LEU A 118 -14.26 -3.55 -0.39
N TYR A 119 -13.69 -4.71 -0.68
CA TYR A 119 -12.26 -4.84 -0.95
C TYR A 119 -12.02 -5.17 -2.43
N LEU A 120 -11.32 -4.27 -3.12
CA LEU A 120 -10.97 -4.38 -4.53
C LEU A 120 -9.46 -4.58 -4.68
N ARG A 121 -9.04 -5.47 -5.59
CA ARG A 121 -7.63 -5.65 -5.96
C ARG A 121 -7.49 -5.84 -7.47
N GLY A 122 -6.33 -5.50 -7.99
CA GLY A 122 -5.93 -5.92 -9.33
C GLY A 122 -5.28 -7.31 -9.31
N ASP A 123 -5.53 -8.10 -10.35
CA ASP A 123 -4.90 -9.42 -10.49
C ASP A 123 -3.39 -9.33 -10.76
N ALA A 124 -2.97 -8.29 -11.49
CA ALA A 124 -1.58 -8.01 -11.82
C ALA A 124 -0.88 -7.06 -10.81
N ASP A 125 -1.29 -7.07 -9.54
CA ASP A 125 -0.64 -6.26 -8.50
C ASP A 125 0.82 -6.70 -8.32
N ALA A 126 1.77 -5.79 -8.50
CA ALA A 126 3.20 -6.05 -8.39
C ALA A 126 3.72 -5.98 -6.94
N THR A 127 2.91 -5.46 -6.01
CA THR A 127 3.30 -5.14 -4.63
C THR A 127 2.65 -6.05 -3.60
N VAL A 128 1.47 -6.60 -3.90
CA VAL A 128 0.70 -7.45 -2.99
C VAL A 128 0.35 -8.77 -3.66
N GLY A 129 0.86 -9.87 -3.08
CA GLY A 129 0.54 -11.24 -3.45
C GLY A 129 -0.94 -11.56 -3.30
N ARG A 130 -1.38 -12.63 -3.96
CA ARG A 130 -2.79 -13.05 -3.96
C ARG A 130 -3.24 -13.50 -2.58
N ALA A 131 -2.41 -14.25 -1.86
CA ALA A 131 -2.70 -14.78 -0.53
C ALA A 131 -2.99 -13.67 0.49
N ALA A 132 -2.19 -12.59 0.50
CA ALA A 132 -2.42 -11.45 1.39
C ALA A 132 -3.82 -10.83 1.20
N ALA A 133 -4.28 -10.77 -0.05
CA ALA A 133 -5.61 -10.28 -0.36
C ALA A 133 -6.72 -11.27 -0.03
N GLU A 134 -6.58 -12.55 -0.39
CA GLU A 134 -7.61 -13.55 -0.07
C GLU A 134 -7.77 -13.73 1.44
N TRP A 135 -6.68 -13.65 2.20
CA TRP A 135 -6.73 -13.72 3.67
C TRP A 135 -7.30 -12.47 4.32
N THR A 136 -7.44 -11.35 3.60
CA THR A 136 -8.11 -10.14 4.12
C THR A 136 -9.56 -10.42 4.49
N VAL A 137 -10.22 -11.31 3.76
CA VAL A 137 -11.61 -11.73 4.01
C VAL A 137 -11.78 -12.28 5.43
N THR A 138 -10.79 -13.06 5.90
CA THR A 138 -10.79 -13.65 7.25
C THR A 138 -10.71 -12.63 8.39
N LYS A 139 -10.60 -11.34 8.07
CA LYS A 139 -10.51 -10.21 9.01
C LYS A 139 -11.77 -9.35 9.00
N LEU A 140 -12.77 -9.69 8.20
CA LEU A 140 -14.05 -9.01 8.12
C LEU A 140 -15.10 -9.78 8.92
N LEU A 141 -15.98 -9.09 9.64
CA LEU A 141 -17.09 -9.71 10.37
C LEU A 141 -18.35 -9.89 9.50
N LEU A 142 -18.42 -9.23 8.34
CA LEU A 142 -19.50 -9.35 7.36
C LEU A 142 -18.91 -9.55 5.96
N GLU A 143 -19.25 -10.65 5.30
CA GLU A 143 -18.65 -11.04 4.02
C GLU A 143 -19.46 -10.50 2.82
N HIS A 144 -18.89 -9.58 2.03
CA HIS A 144 -19.33 -9.27 0.66
C HIS A 144 -18.10 -9.03 -0.22
N LEU A 145 -17.69 -10.03 -1.01
CA LEU A 145 -16.54 -9.92 -1.93
C LEU A 145 -17.01 -9.67 -3.36
N ALA A 146 -16.61 -8.54 -3.93
CA ALA A 146 -16.70 -8.32 -5.37
C ALA A 146 -15.30 -8.51 -5.99
N ARG A 147 -15.17 -9.43 -6.95
CA ARG A 147 -13.97 -9.56 -7.79
C ARG A 147 -14.14 -8.64 -9.01
N ALA A 148 -13.22 -7.70 -9.22
CA ALA A 148 -13.12 -7.01 -10.50
C ALA A 148 -12.53 -7.98 -11.54
N ARG A 149 -13.20 -8.15 -12.68
CA ARG A 149 -12.73 -8.96 -13.82
C ARG A 149 -11.80 -8.16 -14.71
#